data_AF-A0A1K1RU09-F1
#
_entry.id   AF-A0A1K1RU09-F1
#
_cell.length_a   1.000
_cell.length_b   1.000
_cell.length_c   1.000
_cell.angle_alpha   90.00
_cell.angle_beta   90.00
_cell.angle_gamma   90.00
#
_symmetry.space_group_name_H-M   'P 1'
#
loop_
_entity.id
_entity.type
_entity.pdbx_description
1 polymer ?
#
loop_
_entity_poly.entity_id
_entity_poly.type
_entity_poly.pdbx_seq_one_letter_code
_entity_poly.pdbx_strand_id
1 'polypeptide(L)' 'MRRERLEMRVGWISLAAVSLGIAGFGVVVAIAPPAGDALRYRADGLASAGTGLFGGLLALVPYRRRERWA' A
#
# COMPACT_ATOMS: atom_id res chain seq x y z
N MET A 1 0.21 10.23 25.18
CA MET A 1 0.16 11.55 24.49
C MET A 1 1.31 11.83 23.52
N ARG A 2 2.55 12.23 23.92
CA ARG A 2 3.62 12.57 22.93
C ARG A 2 4.22 11.34 22.23
N ARG A 3 4.38 10.22 22.95
CA ARG A 3 4.90 8.94 22.42
C ARG A 3 3.89 8.23 21.50
N GLU A 4 2.64 8.08 21.92
CA GLU A 4 1.52 7.62 21.06
C GLU A 4 1.44 8.34 19.70
N ARG A 5 1.62 9.66 19.70
CA ARG A 5 1.57 10.47 18.48
C ARG A 5 2.75 10.19 17.55
N LEU A 6 3.91 9.82 18.10
CA LEU A 6 5.08 9.40 17.34
C LEU A 6 4.90 7.99 16.78
N GLU A 7 4.41 7.05 17.59
CA GLU A 7 4.13 5.67 17.17
C GLU A 7 3.07 5.62 16.05
N MET A 8 1.97 6.38 16.19
CA MET A 8 0.98 6.53 15.11
C MET A 8 1.58 7.13 13.84
N ARG A 9 2.46 8.14 13.96
CA ARG A 9 3.13 8.74 12.79
C ARG A 9 4.05 7.75 12.10
N VAL A 10 4.86 7.01 12.85
CA VAL A 10 5.77 6.01 12.30
C VAL A 10 4.97 4.89 11.65
N GLY A 11 3.94 4.37 12.32
CA GLY A 11 3.05 3.35 11.76
C GLY A 11 2.39 3.80 10.46
N TRP A 12 1.89 5.04 10.42
CA TRP A 12 1.29 5.62 9.21
C TRP A 12 2.29 5.77 8.05
N ILE A 13 3.50 6.30 8.32
CA ILE A 13 4.54 6.47 7.30
C ILE A 13 4.98 5.11 6.76
N SER A 14 5.20 4.13 7.65
CA SER A 14 5.57 2.77 7.27
C SER A 14 4.48 2.12 6.42
N LEU A 15 3.21 2.26 6.81
CA LEU A 15 2.09 1.73 6.04
C LEU A 15 2.02 2.38 4.66
N ALA A 16 2.18 3.71 4.58
CA ALA A 16 2.21 4.43 3.31
C ALA A 16 3.37 3.99 2.42
N ALA A 17 4.57 3.81 2.98
CA ALA A 17 5.76 3.39 2.25
C ALA A 17 5.61 1.97 1.67
N VAL A 18 5.15 1.01 2.50
CA VAL A 18 4.91 -0.37 2.07
C VAL A 18 3.82 -0.42 1.01
N SER A 19 2.73 0.30 1.22
CA SER A 19 1.62 0.40 0.27
C SER A 19 2.05 0.95 -1.08
N LEU A 20 2.88 1.99 -1.09
CA LEU A 20 3.47 2.55 -2.30
C LEU A 20 4.40 1.53 -3.00
N GLY A 21 5.20 0.80 -2.23
CA GLY A 21 6.08 -0.26 -2.75
C GLY A 21 5.29 -1.38 -3.43
N ILE A 22 4.23 -1.88 -2.78
CA ILE A 22 3.34 -2.91 -3.33
C ILE A 22 2.64 -2.40 -4.60
N ALA A 23 2.13 -1.16 -4.56
CA ALA A 23 1.46 -0.55 -5.70
C ALA A 23 2.40 -0.42 -6.91
N GLY A 24 3.60 0.14 -6.69
CA GLY A 24 4.61 0.32 -7.71
C GLY A 24 5.09 -1.00 -8.30
N PHE A 25 5.35 -2.00 -7.45
CA PHE A 25 5.70 -3.35 -7.89
C PHE A 25 4.61 -3.96 -8.77
N GLY A 26 3.35 -3.89 -8.34
CA GLY A 26 2.22 -4.40 -9.11
C GLY A 26 2.11 -3.75 -10.49
N VAL A 27 2.28 -2.43 -10.57
CA VAL A 27 2.29 -1.69 -11.84
C VAL A 27 3.44 -2.14 -12.75
N VAL A 28 4.65 -2.31 -12.20
CA VAL A 28 5.82 -2.77 -12.97
C VAL A 28 5.58 -4.16 -13.55
N VAL A 29 5.09 -5.10 -12.74
CA VAL A 29 4.81 -6.48 -13.19
C VAL A 29 3.67 -6.52 -14.23
N ALA A 30 2.67 -5.63 -14.10
CA ALA A 30 1.59 -5.52 -15.08
C ALA A 30 2.07 -4.99 -16.45
N ILE A 31 3.02 -4.04 -16.46
CA ILE A 31 3.52 -3.44 -17.71
C ILE A 31 4.61 -4.32 -18.34
N ALA A 32 5.55 -4.81 -17.54
CA ALA A 32 6.70 -5.58 -17.95
C ALA A 32 6.72 -6.96 -17.27
N PRO A 33 5.81 -7.88 -17.65
CA PRO A 33 5.79 -9.21 -17.07
C PRO A 33 7.06 -9.98 -17.47
N PRO A 34 7.65 -10.76 -16.55
CA PRO A 34 8.77 -11.65 -16.88
C PRO A 34 8.36 -12.70 -17.91
N ALA A 35 9.36 -13.26 -18.62
CA ALA A 35 9.13 -14.29 -19.65
C ALA A 35 8.42 -15.51 -19.04
N GLY A 36 7.25 -15.87 -19.58
CA GLY A 36 6.36 -16.92 -19.05
C GLY A 36 4.88 -16.60 -19.32
N ASP A 37 3.98 -17.12 -18.48
CA ASP A 37 2.52 -16.85 -18.54
C ASP A 37 2.20 -15.37 -18.25
N ALA A 38 2.39 -14.52 -19.26
CA ALA A 38 2.28 -13.07 -19.15
C ALA A 38 0.90 -12.61 -18.64
N LEU A 39 -0.18 -13.32 -18.98
CA LEU A 39 -1.52 -13.00 -18.51
C LEU A 39 -1.65 -13.17 -16.98
N ARG A 40 -1.03 -14.22 -16.43
CA ARG A 40 -1.06 -14.53 -15.00
C ARG A 40 -0.28 -13.48 -14.21
N TYR A 41 0.93 -13.15 -14.67
CA TYR A 41 1.73 -12.09 -14.07
C TYR A 41 1.04 -10.73 -14.12
N ARG A 42 0.35 -10.41 -15.22
CA ARG A 42 -0.44 -9.17 -15.32
C ARG A 42 -1.60 -9.12 -14.34
N ALA A 43 -2.33 -10.23 -14.18
CA ALA A 43 -3.42 -10.33 -13.23
C ALA A 43 -2.92 -10.17 -11.78
N ASP A 44 -1.83 -10.87 -11.42
CA ASP A 44 -1.20 -10.76 -10.10
C ASP A 44 -0.61 -9.36 -9.85
N GLY A 45 -0.04 -8.75 -10.89
CA GLY A 45 0.45 -7.38 -10.87
C GLY A 45 -0.68 -6.37 -10.62
N LEU A 46 -1.81 -6.50 -11.33
CA LEU A 46 -3.01 -5.69 -11.12
C LEU A 46 -3.59 -5.88 -9.71
N ALA A 47 -3.67 -7.12 -9.22
CA ALA A 47 -4.13 -7.41 -7.87
C ALA A 47 -3.22 -6.76 -6.83
N SER A 48 -1.89 -6.89 -6.99
CA SER A 48 -0.91 -6.24 -6.13
C SER A 48 -1.03 -4.72 -6.17
N ALA A 49 -1.21 -4.13 -7.36
CA ALA A 49 -1.43 -2.69 -7.52
C ALA A 49 -2.67 -2.22 -6.72
N GLY A 50 -3.78 -2.95 -6.82
CA GLY A 50 -5.00 -2.70 -6.05
C GLY A 50 -4.78 -2.82 -4.53
N THR A 51 -4.06 -3.85 -4.07
CA THR A 51 -3.71 -4.02 -2.66
C THR A 51 -2.88 -2.86 -2.13
N GLY A 52 -1.88 -2.40 -2.90
CA GLY A 52 -1.07 -1.23 -2.54
C GLY A 52 -1.89 0.05 -2.46
N LEU A 53 -2.81 0.28 -3.41
CA LEU A 53 -3.74 1.41 -3.35
C LEU A 53 -4.65 1.34 -2.12
N PHE A 54 -5.20 0.17 -1.80
CA PHE A 54 -6.04 -0.05 -0.63
C PHE A 54 -5.26 0.20 0.68
N GLY A 55 -4.04 -0.31 0.80
CA GLY A 55 -3.16 -0.01 1.93
C GLY A 55 -2.85 1.49 2.05
N GLY A 56 -2.68 2.18 0.93
CA GLY A 56 -2.50 3.63 0.89
C GLY A 56 -3.73 4.40 1.37
N LEU A 57 -4.93 3.95 0.99
CA LEU A 57 -6.18 4.50 1.53
C LEU A 57 -6.29 4.26 3.04
N LEU A 58 -5.92 3.06 3.52
CA LEU A 58 -5.85 2.77 4.95
C LEU A 58 -4.79 3.59 5.69
N ALA A 59 -3.74 4.06 5.01
CA ALA A 59 -2.88 5.07 5.59
C ALA A 59 -3.64 6.42 5.65
N LEU A 60 -4.21 6.90 4.55
CA LEU A 60 -4.81 8.24 4.47
C LEU A 60 -6.07 8.43 5.35
N VAL A 61 -6.88 7.39 5.54
CA VAL A 61 -8.16 7.43 6.30
C VAL A 61 -7.99 7.68 7.82
N PRO A 62 -7.12 7.00 8.58
CA PRO A 62 -6.97 7.23 10.02
C PRO A 62 -6.53 8.67 10.35
N TYR A 63 -5.80 9.33 9.44
CA TYR A 63 -5.40 10.73 9.64
C TYR A 63 -6.53 11.73 9.40
N ARG A 64 -7.55 11.37 8.60
CA ARG A 64 -8.65 12.27 8.25
C ARG A 64 -9.77 12.28 9.28
N ARG A 65 -9.98 11.19 10.00
CA ARG A 65 -11.09 11.05 10.95
C ARG A 65 -10.74 11.44 12.38
N ARG A 66 -9.46 11.42 12.83
CA ARG A 66 -9.10 11.67 14.25
C ARG A 66 -9.92 10.81 15.24
N GLU A 67 -10.62 9.80 14.74
CA GLU A 67 -11.46 8.92 15.52
C GLU A 67 -10.52 7.89 16.13
N ARG A 68 -10.50 7.91 17.45
CA ARG A 68 -9.79 6.96 18.30
C ARG A 68 -10.43 5.59 18.07
N TRP A 69 -10.00 4.88 17.04
CA TRP A 69 -10.21 3.44 16.92
C TRP A 69 -9.10 2.66 17.66
N ALA A 70 -8.50 3.31 18.65
CA ALA A 70 -7.67 2.78 19.73
C ALA A 70 -7.90 3.66 20.96
#